data_AF-A0A440IAP0-F1
#
_entry.id   AF-A0A440IAP0-F1
#
_cell.length_a   1.000
_cell.length_b   1.000
_cell.length_c   1.000
_cell.angle_alpha   90.00
_cell.angle_beta   90.00
_cell.angle_gamma   90.00
#
_symmetry.space_group_name_H-M   'P 1'
#
loop_
_entity.id
_entity.type
_entity.pdbx_description
1 polymer ?
#
loop_
_entity_poly.entity_id
_entity_poly.type
_entity_poly.pdbx_seq_one_letter_code
_entity_poly.pdbx_strand_id
1 'polypeptide(L)'
;LDRWDERRALRGEEGKKPTEFVLDAERAFPGAKKITSIEEFCALADQAVAYPAFFDEPSVSDQGFERLDGWLKFPSDISTDIEQNNVVSAKITESGSFDQAM
;
A
#
# COMPACT_ATOMS: atom_id res chain seq x y z
N LEU A 1 0.76 34.29 0.62
CA LEU A 1 -0.58 33.75 0.94
C LEU A 1 -1.59 34.80 0.58
N ASP A 2 -2.25 34.59 -0.55
CA ASP A 2 -3.35 35.43 -1.00
C ASP A 2 -4.70 34.72 -0.77
N ARG A 3 -5.79 35.43 -1.05
CA ARG A 3 -7.15 34.86 -0.92
C ARG A 3 -7.39 33.64 -1.82
N TRP A 4 -6.58 33.41 -2.84
CA TRP A 4 -6.72 32.28 -3.75
C TRP A 4 -6.09 31.03 -3.16
N ASP A 5 -4.96 31.17 -2.46
CA ASP A 5 -4.35 30.11 -1.67
C ASP A 5 -5.33 29.58 -0.62
N GLU A 6 -6.00 30.48 0.12
CA GLU A 6 -6.96 30.11 1.16
C GLU A 6 -8.16 29.33 0.61
N ARG A 7 -8.74 29.78 -0.52
CA ARG A 7 -9.88 29.08 -1.16
C ARG A 7 -9.50 27.71 -1.73
N ARG A 8 -8.24 27.53 -2.14
CA ARG A 8 -7.76 26.23 -2.61
C ARG A 8 -7.57 25.27 -1.43
N ALA A 9 -7.03 25.75 -0.31
CA ALA A 9 -6.94 24.96 0.92
C ALA A 9 -8.34 24.52 1.41
N LEU A 10 -9.30 25.45 1.51
CA LEU A 10 -10.68 25.15 1.93
C LEU A 10 -11.37 24.07 1.09
N ARG A 11 -11.21 24.10 -0.25
CA ARG A 11 -11.76 23.05 -1.13
C ARG A 11 -11.12 21.68 -0.92
N GLY A 12 -9.83 21.65 -0.58
CA GLY A 12 -9.16 20.40 -0.20
C GLY A 12 -9.67 19.82 1.11
N GLU A 13 -10.20 20.67 1.99
CA GLU A 13 -10.77 20.26 3.29
C GLU A 13 -12.26 19.87 3.20
N GLU A 14 -13.06 20.41 2.27
CA GLU A 14 -14.49 20.08 2.12
C GLU A 14 -14.77 18.58 1.96
N GLY A 15 -13.85 17.82 1.37
CA GLY A 15 -13.95 16.37 1.21
C GLY A 15 -13.43 15.55 2.39
N LYS A 16 -12.69 16.17 3.31
CA LYS A 16 -12.07 15.47 4.44
C LYS A 16 -13.04 15.42 5.61
N LYS A 17 -13.38 14.21 6.04
CA LYS A 17 -14.17 14.00 7.25
C LYS A 17 -13.23 13.63 8.40
N PRO A 18 -13.47 14.13 9.61
CA PRO A 18 -12.77 13.63 10.79
C PRO A 18 -13.11 12.15 10.93
N THR A 19 -12.09 11.30 10.85
CA THR A 19 -12.18 9.87 11.11
C THR A 19 -11.61 9.58 12.49
N GLU A 20 -12.10 8.51 13.11
CA GLU A 20 -11.51 8.04 14.36
C GLU A 20 -10.04 7.66 14.15
N PHE A 21 -9.25 7.85 15.19
CA PHE A 21 -7.86 7.38 15.19
C PHE A 21 -7.87 5.84 15.31
N VAL A 22 -7.32 5.16 14.31
CA VAL A 22 -7.25 3.70 14.26
C VAL A 22 -5.82 3.29 13.94
N LEU A 23 -5.31 2.31 14.70
CA LEU A 23 -3.95 1.79 14.54
C LEU A 23 -3.83 0.76 13.41
N ASP A 24 -4.95 0.12 13.01
CA ASP A 24 -5.04 -0.87 11.93
C ASP A 24 -3.95 -1.97 12.04
N ALA A 25 -3.76 -2.52 13.24
CA ALA A 25 -2.69 -3.47 13.52
C ALA A 25 -2.76 -4.73 12.65
N GLU A 26 -3.94 -5.14 12.25
CA GLU A 26 -4.18 -6.26 11.32
C GLU A 26 -3.53 -6.05 9.94
N ARG A 27 -3.27 -4.79 9.54
CA ARG A 27 -2.58 -4.47 8.28
C ARG A 27 -1.06 -4.56 8.41
N ALA A 28 -0.53 -4.21 9.57
CA ALA A 28 0.90 -4.24 9.85
C ALA A 28 1.38 -5.62 10.31
N PHE A 29 0.53 -6.36 11.02
CA PHE A 29 0.84 -7.64 11.66
C PHE A 29 -0.21 -8.68 11.23
N PRO A 30 0.07 -9.49 10.19
CA PRO A 30 -0.86 -10.51 9.72
C PRO A 30 -1.29 -11.45 10.85
N GLY A 31 -2.61 -11.58 11.06
CA GLY A 31 -3.18 -12.42 12.12
C GLY A 31 -3.25 -11.77 13.51
N ALA A 32 -2.83 -10.51 13.66
CA ALA A 32 -3.05 -9.78 14.90
C ALA A 32 -4.55 -9.56 15.17
N LYS A 33 -4.93 -9.65 16.44
CA LYS A 33 -6.28 -9.26 16.88
C LYS A 33 -6.42 -7.74 16.76
N LYS A 34 -7.66 -7.26 16.64
CA LYS A 34 -7.95 -5.82 16.77
C LYS A 34 -7.46 -5.34 18.14
N ILE A 35 -6.46 -4.48 18.12
CA ILE A 35 -5.94 -3.79 19.29
C ILE A 35 -6.41 -2.35 19.29
N THR A 36 -6.60 -1.78 20.48
CA THR A 36 -7.15 -0.43 20.65
C THR A 36 -6.15 0.52 21.32
N SER A 37 -5.01 0.02 21.78
CA SER A 37 -3.99 0.77 22.50
C SER A 37 -2.66 0.81 21.76
N ILE A 38 -1.94 1.92 21.92
CA ILE A 38 -0.61 2.13 21.34
C ILE A 38 0.40 1.17 21.99
N GLU A 39 0.29 0.92 23.29
CA GLU A 39 1.16 0.00 24.01
C GLU A 39 1.08 -1.42 23.45
N GLU A 40 -0.12 -1.90 23.14
CA GLU A 40 -0.32 -3.21 22.50
C GLU A 40 0.30 -3.25 21.10
N PHE A 41 0.21 -2.16 20.34
CA PHE A 41 0.83 -2.04 19.02
C PHE A 41 2.35 -2.08 19.10
N CYS A 42 2.94 -1.35 20.06
CA CYS A 42 4.38 -1.38 20.31
C CYS A 42 4.85 -2.78 20.71
N ALA A 43 4.09 -3.50 21.54
CA ALA A 43 4.43 -4.88 21.90
C ALA A 43 4.44 -5.83 20.68
N LEU A 44 3.53 -5.65 19.71
CA LEU A 44 3.56 -6.40 18.45
C LEU A 44 4.76 -6.00 17.58
N ALA A 45 5.12 -4.72 17.55
CA ALA A 45 6.30 -4.24 16.83
C ALA A 45 7.58 -4.87 17.40
N ASP A 46 7.72 -4.93 18.72
CA ASP A 46 8.86 -5.57 19.38
C ASP A 46 8.94 -7.08 19.05
N GLN A 47 7.79 -7.76 19.01
CA GLN A 47 7.72 -9.17 18.60
C GLN A 47 8.12 -9.37 17.13
N ALA A 48 7.67 -8.50 16.23
CA ALA A 48 8.03 -8.53 14.82
C ALA A 48 9.55 -8.35 14.63
N VAL A 49 10.16 -7.40 15.33
CA VAL A 49 11.63 -7.20 15.31
C VAL A 49 12.38 -8.41 15.85
N ALA A 50 11.84 -9.08 16.88
CA ALA A 50 12.44 -10.28 17.45
C ALA A 50 12.28 -11.53 16.56
N TYR A 51 11.41 -11.51 15.55
CA TYR A 51 11.21 -12.62 14.62
C TYR A 51 11.92 -12.32 13.29
N PRO A 52 13.12 -12.90 13.02
CA PRO A 52 13.94 -12.52 11.86
C PRO A 52 13.23 -12.68 10.51
N ALA A 53 12.37 -13.69 10.40
CA ALA A 53 11.62 -13.98 9.19
C ALA A 53 10.35 -13.12 9.02
N PHE A 54 10.06 -12.22 9.95
CA PHE A 54 8.86 -11.37 9.86
C PHE A 54 8.88 -10.47 8.61
N PHE A 55 10.08 -9.98 8.26
CA PHE A 55 10.30 -9.08 7.14
C PHE A 55 10.82 -9.80 5.88
N ASP A 56 10.92 -11.13 5.92
CA ASP A 56 11.30 -11.88 4.75
C ASP A 56 10.23 -11.71 3.67
N GLU A 57 10.68 -11.76 2.41
CA GLU A 57 9.77 -11.67 1.28
C GLU A 57 8.76 -12.83 1.38
N PRO A 58 7.45 -12.54 1.41
CA PRO A 58 6.44 -13.59 1.48
C PRO A 58 6.64 -14.52 0.28
N SER A 59 6.58 -15.82 0.53
CA SER A 59 6.79 -16.85 -0.49
C SER A 59 5.65 -16.80 -1.51
N VAL A 60 5.80 -15.96 -2.53
CA VAL A 60 4.83 -15.70 -3.61
C VAL A 60 3.48 -15.22 -3.07
N SER A 61 3.05 -14.02 -3.48
CA SER A 61 1.76 -13.50 -3.05
C SER A 61 0.63 -14.45 -3.48
N ASP A 62 -0.24 -14.85 -2.54
CA ASP A 62 -1.54 -15.51 -2.84
C ASP A 62 -2.44 -14.64 -3.75
N GLN A 63 -2.05 -13.39 -3.98
CA GLN A 63 -2.72 -12.43 -4.84
C GLN A 63 -2.38 -12.58 -6.33
N GLY A 64 -1.47 -13.49 -6.71
CA GLY A 64 -1.16 -13.81 -8.10
C GLY A 64 -0.35 -12.75 -8.85
N PHE A 65 0.36 -11.87 -8.13
CA PHE A 65 1.27 -10.89 -8.74
C PHE A 65 2.65 -11.50 -8.96
N GLU A 66 3.17 -11.39 -10.18
CA GLU A 66 4.53 -11.78 -10.52
C GLU A 66 5.32 -10.58 -11.02
N ARG A 67 6.47 -10.30 -10.41
CA ARG A 67 7.42 -9.30 -10.90
C ARG A 67 8.62 -9.99 -11.51
N LEU A 68 8.85 -9.81 -12.81
CA LEU A 68 9.98 -10.38 -13.54
C LEU A 68 10.49 -9.37 -14.55
N ASP A 69 11.80 -9.12 -14.57
CA ASP A 69 12.49 -8.29 -15.59
C ASP A 69 11.88 -6.89 -15.81
N GLY A 70 11.43 -6.24 -14.72
CA GLY A 70 10.81 -4.91 -14.80
C GLY A 70 9.37 -4.90 -15.32
N TRP A 71 8.72 -6.07 -15.42
CA TRP A 71 7.30 -6.20 -15.68
C TRP A 71 6.57 -6.71 -14.44
N LEU A 72 5.36 -6.18 -14.24
CA LEU A 72 4.40 -6.65 -13.24
C LEU A 72 3.27 -7.38 -13.96
N LYS A 73 3.04 -8.64 -13.62
CA LYS A 73 1.93 -9.46 -14.13
C LYS A 73 0.95 -9.77 -13.02
N PHE A 74 -0.34 -9.82 -13.36
CA PHE A 74 -1.40 -10.13 -12.40
C PHE A 74 -2.69 -10.59 -13.10
N PRO A 75 -3.57 -11.32 -12.40
CA PRO A 75 -4.85 -11.72 -12.96
C PRO A 75 -5.73 -10.52 -13.28
N SER A 76 -6.39 -10.58 -14.42
CA SER A 76 -7.45 -9.65 -14.83
C SER A 76 -8.73 -9.93 -14.03
N ASP A 77 -9.49 -8.88 -13.72
CA ASP A 77 -10.85 -9.01 -13.17
C ASP A 77 -11.85 -9.57 -14.19
N ILE A 78 -11.46 -9.64 -15.47
CA ILE A 78 -12.26 -10.20 -16.57
C ILE A 78 -11.72 -11.59 -16.92
N SER A 79 -12.59 -12.59 -16.84
CA SER A 79 -12.31 -13.97 -17.26
C SER A 79 -12.91 -14.24 -18.64
N THR A 80 -12.09 -14.82 -19.51
CA THR A 80 -12.44 -15.27 -20.85
C THR A 80 -11.92 -16.69 -21.08
N ASP A 81 -12.42 -17.38 -22.10
CA ASP A 81 -11.98 -18.73 -22.48
C ASP A 81 -10.52 -18.78 -23.00
N ILE A 82 -9.84 -17.63 -23.10
CA ILE A 82 -8.44 -17.52 -23.53
C ILE A 82 -7.60 -17.09 -22.32
N GLU A 83 -6.81 -18.03 -21.78
CA GLU A 83 -5.95 -17.84 -20.59
C GLU A 83 -5.09 -16.58 -20.66
N GLN A 84 -4.51 -16.26 -21.83
CA GLN A 84 -3.65 -15.08 -21.99
C GLN A 84 -4.40 -13.76 -21.81
N ASN A 85 -5.70 -13.71 -22.11
CA ASN A 85 -6.51 -12.49 -21.91
C ASN A 85 -6.86 -12.26 -20.44
N ASN A 86 -6.67 -13.27 -19.60
CA ASN A 86 -6.96 -13.23 -18.17
C ASN A 86 -5.76 -12.73 -17.36
N VAL A 87 -4.67 -12.32 -18.02
CA VAL A 87 -3.44 -11.82 -17.36
C VAL A 87 -3.08 -10.44 -17.90
N VAL A 88 -2.97 -9.47 -16.99
CA VAL A 88 -2.50 -8.12 -17.28
C VAL A 88 -0.98 -8.08 -17.12
N SER A 89 -0.28 -7.35 -18.01
CA SER A 89 1.17 -7.12 -17.93
C SER A 89 1.46 -5.61 -18.01
N ALA A 90 2.11 -5.06 -17.00
CA ALA A 90 2.48 -3.66 -16.91
C ALA A 90 4.01 -3.48 -16.86
N LYS A 91 4.56 -2.59 -17.67
CA LYS A 91 5.99 -2.27 -17.65
C LYS A 91 6.27 -1.27 -16.53
N ILE A 92 7.14 -1.65 -15.60
CA ILE A 92 7.65 -0.75 -14.58
C ILE A 92 8.74 0.10 -15.23
N THR A 93 8.57 1.41 -15.15
CA THR A 93 9.57 2.38 -15.59
C THR A 93 10.01 3.17 -14.36
N GLU A 94 11.31 3.43 -14.26
CA GLU A 94 11.80 4.38 -13.27
C GLU A 94 11.31 5.78 -13.66
N SER A 95 10.79 6.53 -12.68
CA SER A 95 10.31 7.89 -12.92
C SER A 95 11.43 8.77 -13.47
N GLY A 96 11.07 9.66 -14.40
CA GLY A 96 12.00 10.60 -15.02
C GLY A 96 12.75 11.48 -14.03
N SER A 97 13.93 11.93 -14.48
CA SER A 97 14.96 12.65 -13.72
C SER A 97 14.45 13.56 -12.59
N PHE A 98 15.11 13.48 -11.44
CA PHE A 98 14.99 14.43 -10.33
C PHE A 98 15.72 15.77 -10.62
N ASP A 99 16.25 15.99 -11.84
CA ASP A 99 16.97 17.21 -12.23
C ASP A 99 16.09 18.47 -12.31
N GLN A 100 14.77 18.36 -12.14
CA GLN A 100 13.89 19.52 -11.99
C GLN A 100 13.19 19.49 -10.64
N ALA A 101 13.96 19.77 -9.60
CA ALA A 101 13.46 20.49 -8.43
C ALA A 101 13.96 21.95 -8.53
N MET A 102 13.04 22.89 -8.77
CA MET A 102 13.24 24.32 -8.55
C MET A 102 12.07 24.87 -7.74
#